data_AF-A0A0F8ZHK9-F1
#
_entry.id   AF-A0A0F8ZHK9-F1
#
_cell.length_a   1.000
_cell.length_b   1.000
_cell.length_c   1.000
_cell.angle_alpha   90.00
_cell.angle_beta   90.00
_cell.angle_gamma   90.00
#
_symmetry.space_group_name_H-M   'P 1'
#
loop_
_entity.id
_entity.type
_entity.pdbx_description
1 polymer ?
#
loop_
_entity_poly.entity_id
_entity_poly.type
_entity_poly.pdbx_seq_one_letter_code
_entity_poly.pdbx_strand_id
1 'polypeptide(L)' 'MMADKQPPIIIVPDKSYIDDKGNVIPTDVILITDINMYYRMYRVLEAWGKEEIGIPGQRGTIEE' A
#
# COMPACT_ATOMS: atom_id res chain seq x y z
N MET A 1 -12.17 -26.65 4.58
CA MET A 1 -11.05 -25.79 4.19
C MET A 1 -11.53 -24.36 4.27
N MET A 2 -11.10 -23.60 5.28
CA MET A 2 -11.29 -22.15 5.22
C MET A 2 -10.40 -21.70 4.07
N ALA A 3 -10.99 -21.18 2.98
CA ALA A 3 -10.19 -20.42 2.03
C ALA A 3 -9.55 -19.31 2.86
N ASP A 4 -8.22 -19.29 2.94
CA ASP A 4 -7.48 -18.18 3.54
C ASP A 4 -7.88 -16.92 2.77
N LYS A 5 -8.92 -16.25 3.26
CA LYS A 5 -9.44 -15.03 2.66
C LYS A 5 -8.33 -14.01 2.87
N GLN A 6 -7.63 -13.70 1.79
CA GLN A 6 -6.60 -12.68 1.81
C GLN A 6 -7.18 -11.41 2.42
N PRO A 7 -6.46 -10.77 3.37
CA PRO A 7 -6.96 -9.59 4.04
C PRO A 7 -7.16 -8.47 3.00
N PRO A 8 -8.18 -7.61 3.16
CA PRO A 8 -8.44 -6.53 2.22
C PRO A 8 -7.29 -5.52 2.20
N ILE A 9 -7.02 -4.94 1.03
CA ILE A 9 -6.12 -3.79 0.91
C ILE A 9 -6.93 -2.51 1.12
N ILE A 10 -6.48 -1.71 2.09
CA ILE A 10 -7.09 -0.43 2.47
C ILE A 10 -6.03 0.66 2.27
N ILE A 11 -6.37 1.70 1.51
CA ILE A 11 -5.52 2.88 1.32
C ILE A 11 -6.11 4.01 2.16
N VAL A 12 -5.25 4.60 2.98
CA VAL A 12 -5.57 5.72 3.85
C VAL A 12 -4.83 6.96 3.34
N PRO A 13 -5.50 7.90 2.65
CA PRO A 13 -4.89 9.17 2.24
C PRO A 13 -4.57 10.04 3.46
N ASP A 14 -3.60 10.94 3.33
CA ASP A 14 -3.06 11.78 4.43
C ASP A 14 -4.09 12.59 5.22
N LYS A 15 -5.27 12.84 4.65
CA LYS A 15 -6.32 13.57 5.37
C LYS A 15 -6.78 12.75 6.58
N SER A 16 -6.44 13.26 7.75
CA SER A 16 -6.79 12.69 9.04
C SER A 16 -7.01 13.80 10.06
N TYR A 17 -7.80 13.53 11.10
CA TYR A 17 -7.92 14.37 12.27
C TYR A 17 -7.51 13.59 13.51
N ILE A 18 -7.12 14.30 14.58
CA ILE A 18 -6.77 13.68 15.86
C ILE A 18 -7.98 13.78 16.78
N ASP A 19 -8.44 12.65 17.34
CA ASP A 19 -9.56 12.64 18.29
C ASP A 19 -9.15 13.15 19.68
N ASP A 20 -10.11 13.22 20.60
CA ASP A 20 -9.91 13.68 21.99
C ASP A 20 -9.00 12.77 22.83
N LYS A 21 -8.68 11.58 22.32
CA LYS A 21 -7.79 10.58 22.94
C LYS A 21 -6.43 10.52 22.28
N GLY A 22 -6.17 11.34 21.26
CA GLY A 22 -4.92 11.36 20.52
C GLY A 22 -4.83 10.33 19.39
N ASN A 23 -5.93 9.66 19.01
CA ASN A 23 -5.93 8.73 17.89
C ASN A 23 -6.00 9.49 16.57
N VAL A 24 -5.19 9.08 15.60
CA VAL A 24 -5.28 9.57 14.22
C VAL A 24 -6.44 8.86 13.52
N ILE A 25 -7.47 9.61 13.17
CA ILE A 25 -8.65 9.13 12.47
C ILE A 25 -8.56 9.58 11.01
N PRO A 26 -8.40 8.66 10.06
CA PRO A 26 -8.41 9.02 8.66
C PRO A 26 -9.81 9.42 8.19
N THR A 27 -9.89 10.53 7.46
CA THR A 27 -11.17 11.05 6.95
C THR A 27 -11.58 10.39 5.65
N ASP A 28 -10.60 9.97 4.86
CA ASP A 28 -10.80 9.27 3.59
C ASP A 28 -10.23 7.85 3.72
N VAL A 29 -10.97 6.85 3.25
CA VAL A 29 -10.51 5.46 3.21
C VAL A 29 -10.94 4.85 1.89
N ILE A 30 -10.00 4.28 1.14
CA ILE A 30 -10.28 3.60 -0.13
C ILE A 30 -10.09 2.11 0.10
N LEU A 31 -11.17 1.35 -0.05
CA LEU A 31 -11.17 -0.11 0.02
C LEU A 31 -11.05 -0.70 -1.39
N ILE A 32 -10.04 -1.53 -1.61
CA ILE A 32 -9.88 -2.25 -2.88
C ILE A 32 -10.61 -3.59 -2.78
N THR A 33 -11.80 -3.67 -3.41
CA THR A 33 -12.62 -4.90 -3.45
C THR A 33 -12.53 -5.65 -4.79
N ASP A 34 -12.10 -4.98 -5.86
CA ASP A 34 -11.91 -5.62 -7.16
C ASP A 34 -10.65 -6.50 -7.13
N ILE A 35 -10.79 -7.75 -7.59
CA ILE A 35 -9.73 -8.76 -7.49
C ILE A 35 -8.53 -8.45 -8.40
N ASN A 36 -8.74 -7.85 -9.57
CA ASN A 36 -7.65 -7.50 -10.47
C ASN A 36 -6.85 -6.32 -9.91
N MET A 37 -7.55 -5.33 -9.36
CA MET A 37 -6.93 -4.19 -8.68
C MET A 37 -6.19 -4.63 -7.42
N TYR A 38 -6.76 -5.57 -6.66
CA TYR A 38 -6.13 -6.15 -5.48
C TYR A 38 -4.77 -6.74 -5.83
N TYR A 39 -4.67 -7.62 -6.83
CA TYR A 39 -3.39 -8.25 -7.18
C TYR A 39 -2.36 -7.25 -7.72
N ARG A 40 -2.80 -6.23 -8.47
CA ARG A 40 -1.91 -5.16 -8.91
C ARG A 40 -1.33 -4.39 -7.73
N MET A 41 -2.18 -3.98 -6.80
CA MET A 41 -1.75 -3.22 -5.63
C MET A 41 -0.89 -4.08 -4.69
N TYR A 42 -1.24 -5.36 -4.52
CA TYR A 42 -0.45 -6.30 -3.72
C TYR A 42 1.00 -6.39 -4.22
N ARG A 43 1.21 -6.50 -5.53
CA ARG A 43 2.57 -6.51 -6.12
C ARG A 43 3.32 -5.20 -5.88
N VAL A 44 2.65 -4.06 -5.99
CA VAL A 44 3.25 -2.75 -5.70
C VAL A 44 3.70 -2.69 -4.23
N LEU A 45 2.85 -3.10 -3.30
CA LEU A 45 3.17 -3.14 -1.87
C LEU A 45 4.27 -4.14 -1.53
N GLU A 46 4.32 -5.28 -2.25
CA GLU A 46 5.38 -6.27 -2.06
C GLU A 46 6.75 -5.78 -2.53
N ALA A 47 6.78 -4.94 -3.57
CA ALA A 47 7.99 -4.29 -4.09
C ALA A 47 8.38 -3.03 -3.27
N TRP A 48 7.41 -2.41 -2.59
CA TRP A 48 7.64 -1.22 -1.78
C TRP A 48 8.69 -1.48 -0.69
N GLY A 49 9.75 -0.69 -0.67
CA GLY A 49 10.87 -0.86 0.27
C GLY A 49 11.84 -2.01 -0.08
N LYS A 50 11.60 -2.73 -1.19
CA LYS A 50 12.52 -3.70 -1.78
C LYS A 50 13.13 -3.24 -3.10
N GLU A 51 12.77 -2.05 -3.57
CA GLU A 51 13.57 -1.36 -4.60
C GLU A 51 15.01 -1.36 -4.09
N GLU A 52 15.96 -1.82 -4.92
CA GLU A 52 17.37 -1.57 -4.65
C GLU A 52 17.47 -0.08 -4.39
N ILE A 53 17.93 0.31 -3.20
CA ILE A 53 18.18 1.72 -2.90
C ILE A 53 19.27 2.13 -3.89
N GLY A 54 18.84 2.61 -5.06
CA GLY A 54 19.71 3.25 -6.02
C GLY A 54 20.38 4.36 -5.25
N ILE A 55 21.71 4.32 -5.20
CA ILE A 55 22.50 5.37 -4.59
C ILE A 55 21.94 6.70 -5.12
N PRO A 56 21.55 7.66 -4.26
CA PRO A 56 20.95 8.90 -4.72
C PRO A 56 21.80 9.54 -5.82
N GLY A 57 21.29 9.58 -7.06
CA GLY A 57 21.99 10.14 -8.22
C GLY A 57 22.29 9.17 -9.37
N GLN A 58 22.07 7.86 -9.24
CA GLN A 58 22.16 6.92 -10.37
C GLN A 58 20.79 6.32 -10.68
N ARG A 59 20.26 6.62 -11.88
CA ARG A 59 19.12 5.87 -12.44
C ARG A 59 19.59 4.43 -12.66
N GLY A 60 19.06 3.48 -11.90
CA GLY A 60 19.26 2.06 -12.17
C GLY A 60 18.69 1.71 -13.54
N THR A 61 19.52 1.17 -14.42
CA THR A 61 19.09 0.55 -15.68
C THR A 61 18.45 -0.79 -15.33
N ILE A 62 17.17 -0.98 -15.66
CA ILE A 62 16.57 -2.31 -15.65
C ILE A 62 17.07 -2.97 -16.93
N GLU A 63 18.00 -3.92 -16.81
CA GLU A 63 18.40 -4.76 -17.94
C GLU A 63 17.33 -5.85 -18.18
N GLU A 64 17.00 -6.07 -19.46
CA GLU A 64 15.95 -6.97 -19.97
C GLU A 64 16.26 -8.46 -19.79
#